data_AF-A0A7X6YU99-F1
#
_entry.id   AF-A0A7X6YU99-F1
#
_cell.length_a   1.000
_cell.length_b   1.000
_cell.length_c   1.000
_cell.angle_alpha   90.00
_cell.angle_beta   90.00
_cell.angle_gamma   90.00
#
_symmetry.space_group_name_H-M   'P 1'
#
loop_
_entity.id
_entity.type
_entity.pdbx_description
1 polymer ?
#
loop_
_entity_poly.entity_id
_entity_poly.type
_entity_poly.pdbx_seq_one_letter_code
_entity_poly.pdbx_strand_id
1 'polypeptide(L)'
;VLFARSKHRPACYFETGEQQIMISPASVEMGGQIILVRPEDFDKPEPGLITQIYTEVSLSRQAYRDISEAWKALHLPNKPQAI
;
A
#
# COMPACT_ATOMS: atom_id res chain seq x y z
N VAL A 1 7.09 8.74 -7.76
CA VAL A 1 7.02 7.35 -7.28
C VAL A 1 5.55 6.91 -7.29
N LEU A 2 5.25 5.67 -7.67
CA LEU A 2 3.90 5.11 -7.67
C LEU A 2 3.81 3.98 -6.65
N PHE A 3 2.79 4.00 -5.79
CA PHE A 3 2.52 2.96 -4.81
C PHE A 3 1.26 2.19 -5.20
N ALA A 4 1.42 1.02 -5.83
CA ALA A 4 0.29 0.17 -6.21
C ALA A 4 -0.33 -0.49 -4.96
N ARG A 5 -1.64 -0.32 -4.78
CA ARG A 5 -2.38 -0.85 -3.64
C ARG A 5 -3.40 -1.91 -4.06
N SER A 6 -3.55 -2.95 -3.25
CA SER A 6 -4.55 -4.01 -3.42
C SER A 6 -5.84 -3.74 -2.66
N LYS A 7 -5.78 -2.92 -1.59
CA LYS A 7 -6.93 -2.55 -0.74
C LYS A 7 -6.85 -1.07 -0.35
N HIS A 8 -8.00 -0.48 -0.07
CA HIS A 8 -8.07 0.91 0.39
C HIS A 8 -7.67 1.06 1.87
N ARG A 9 -8.05 0.10 2.72
CA ARG A 9 -7.86 0.13 4.18
C ARG A 9 -7.42 -1.24 4.71
N PRO A 10 -6.56 -1.30 5.73
CA PRO A 10 -6.19 -2.53 6.43
C PRO A 10 -7.34 -3.04 7.31
N ALA A 11 -7.23 -4.28 7.79
CA ALA A 11 -8.21 -4.93 8.65
C ALA A 11 -8.44 -4.14 9.96
N CYS A 12 -7.39 -3.64 10.60
CA CYS A 12 -7.46 -2.87 11.85
C CYS A 12 -8.34 -1.61 11.76
N TYR A 13 -8.60 -1.09 10.56
CA TYR A 13 -9.53 0.02 10.37
C TYR A 13 -10.99 -0.37 10.69
N PHE A 14 -11.35 -1.61 10.38
CA PHE A 14 -12.72 -2.12 10.51
C PHE A 14 -12.96 -2.87 11.83
N GLU A 15 -11.92 -3.11 12.61
CA GLU A 15 -12.04 -3.62 13.98
C GLU A 15 -12.84 -2.67 14.86
N THR A 16 -13.25 -3.14 16.04
CA THR A 16 -13.97 -2.33 17.03
C THR A 16 -13.29 -2.40 18.40
N GLY A 17 -13.50 -1.37 19.23
CA GLY A 17 -12.87 -1.27 20.55
C GLY A 17 -11.35 -1.10 20.46
N GLU A 18 -10.64 -1.70 21.42
CA GLU A 18 -9.18 -1.56 21.59
C GLU A 18 -8.36 -1.98 20.36
N GLN A 19 -8.87 -2.96 19.61
CA GLN A 19 -8.18 -3.49 18.42
C GLN A 19 -8.28 -2.58 17.19
N GLN A 20 -9.18 -1.59 17.22
CA GLN A 20 -9.34 -0.66 16.11
C GLN A 20 -8.22 0.36 16.07
N ILE A 21 -7.68 0.60 14.88
CA ILE A 21 -6.76 1.71 14.58
C ILE A 21 -7.27 2.45 13.36
N MET A 22 -7.57 3.74 13.51
CA MET A 22 -8.13 4.55 12.42
C MET A 22 -7.03 5.03 11.48
N ILE A 23 -6.51 4.10 10.67
CA ILE A 23 -5.49 4.36 9.66
C ILE A 23 -5.95 3.88 8.28
N SER A 24 -5.78 4.71 7.27
CA SER A 24 -6.15 4.42 5.88
C SER A 24 -5.01 4.86 4.95
N PRO A 25 -3.95 4.02 4.78
CA PRO A 25 -2.73 4.46 4.11
C PRO A 25 -2.96 5.00 2.70
N ALA A 26 -2.75 6.30 2.50
CA ALA A 26 -2.82 6.99 1.21
C ALA A 26 -1.41 7.41 0.77
N SER A 27 -1.27 8.47 -0.03
CA SER A 27 0.05 8.87 -0.57
C SER A 27 1.07 9.22 0.52
N VAL A 28 0.63 9.89 1.60
CA VAL A 28 1.51 10.32 2.69
C VAL A 28 1.98 9.12 3.50
N GLU A 29 1.06 8.22 3.85
CA GLU A 29 1.42 7.04 4.64
C GLU A 29 2.26 6.07 3.83
N MET A 30 1.91 5.82 2.56
CA MET A 30 2.75 5.00 1.68
C MET A 30 4.15 5.60 1.47
N GLY A 31 4.34 6.90 1.76
CA GLY A 31 5.63 7.58 1.81
C GLY A 31 6.43 7.35 3.11
N GLY A 32 5.92 6.58 4.07
CA GLY A 32 6.60 6.21 5.31
C GLY A 32 6.15 6.97 6.55
N GLN A 33 5.11 7.79 6.46
CA GLN A 33 4.55 8.49 7.62
C GLN A 33 3.36 7.71 8.20
N ILE A 34 3.12 7.84 9.51
CA ILE A 34 1.92 7.27 10.14
C ILE A 34 1.14 8.43 10.73
N ILE A 35 -0.01 8.73 10.13
CA ILE A 35 -0.92 9.77 10.61
C ILE A 35 -2.07 9.10 11.36
N LEU A 36 -2.16 9.42 12.65
CA LEU A 36 -3.24 8.97 13.53
C LEU A 36 -3.94 10.21 14.08
N VAL A 37 -5.27 10.18 14.11
CA VAL A 37 -6.10 11.32 14.53
C VAL A 37 -6.73 11.12 15.92
N ARG A 38 -6.65 9.90 16.45
CA ARG A 38 -7.24 9.50 17.72
C ARG A 38 -6.15 9.31 18.76
N PRO A 39 -6.17 10.01 19.90
CA PRO A 39 -5.16 9.85 20.95
C PRO A 39 -5.01 8.40 21.42
N GLU A 40 -6.11 7.65 21.51
CA GLU A 40 -6.10 6.23 21.91
C GLU A 40 -5.35 5.32 20.92
N ASP A 41 -5.09 5.79 19.69
CA ASP A 41 -4.32 5.02 18.71
C ASP A 41 -2.82 5.29 18.79
N PHE A 42 -2.35 6.33 19.49
CA PHE A 42 -0.96 6.79 19.39
C PHE A 42 0.08 5.78 19.90
N ASP A 43 -0.28 5.00 20.92
CA ASP A 43 0.62 4.02 21.54
C ASP A 43 0.48 2.61 20.96
N LYS A 44 -0.45 2.41 20.01
CA LYS A 44 -0.73 1.08 19.41
C LYS A 44 0.28 0.64 18.35
N PRO A 45 0.82 1.52 17.47
CA PRO A 45 1.73 1.08 16.41
C PRO A 45 3.02 0.48 16.96
N GLU A 46 3.26 -0.76 16.59
CA GLU A 46 4.54 -1.44 16.77
C GLU A 46 5.00 -2.02 15.42
N PRO A 47 6.31 -2.33 15.24
CA PRO A 47 6.86 -2.75 13.96
C PRO A 47 6.10 -3.86 13.22
N GLY A 48 5.59 -4.87 13.93
CA GLY A 48 4.83 -5.97 13.37
C GLY A 48 3.50 -5.51 12.77
N LEU A 49 2.70 -4.79 13.55
CA LEU A 49 1.46 -4.17 13.10
C LEU A 49 1.66 -3.22 11.91
N ILE A 50 2.69 -2.38 11.95
CA ILE A 50 3.01 -1.46 10.84
C ILE A 50 3.31 -2.26 9.56
N THR A 51 4.12 -3.32 9.68
CA THR A 51 4.44 -4.22 8.57
C THR A 51 3.18 -4.89 8.04
N GLN A 52 2.28 -5.34 8.91
CA GLN A 52 1.01 -5.92 8.55
C GLN A 52 0.14 -4.93 7.77
N ILE A 53 -0.04 -3.70 8.27
CA ILE A 53 -0.81 -2.64 7.60
C ILE A 53 -0.31 -2.42 6.17
N TYR A 54 1.00 -2.24 5.98
CA TYR A 54 1.56 -2.04 4.64
C TYR A 54 1.43 -3.28 3.76
N THR A 55 1.58 -4.48 4.32
CA THR A 55 1.40 -5.74 3.57
C THR A 55 -0.02 -5.89 3.06
N GLU A 56 -1.02 -5.57 3.89
CA GLU A 56 -2.43 -5.73 3.56
C GLU A 56 -2.91 -4.76 2.49
N VAL A 57 -2.41 -3.52 2.48
CA VAL A 57 -2.81 -2.51 1.50
C VAL A 57 -1.97 -2.54 0.23
N SER A 58 -0.72 -3.02 0.29
CA SER A 58 0.16 -3.07 -0.87
C SER A 58 -0.24 -4.17 -1.85
N LEU A 59 0.09 -3.96 -3.12
CA LEU A 59 -0.01 -5.02 -4.11
C LEU A 59 1.05 -6.09 -3.84
N SER A 60 0.72 -7.37 -4.07
CA SER A 60 1.71 -8.44 -3.95
C SER A 60 2.83 -8.24 -4.97
N ARG A 61 4.03 -8.76 -4.65
CA ARG A 61 5.19 -8.69 -5.55
C ARG A 61 4.87 -9.27 -6.94
N GLN A 62 4.09 -10.35 -6.99
CA GLN A 62 3.72 -10.98 -8.25
C GLN A 62 2.77 -10.09 -9.05
N ALA A 63 1.67 -9.63 -8.44
CA ALA A 63 0.70 -8.78 -9.13
C ALA A 63 1.32 -7.44 -9.58
N TYR A 64 2.27 -6.89 -8.83
CA TYR A 64 3.05 -5.72 -9.26
C TYR A 64 3.89 -6.01 -10.51
N ARG A 65 4.53 -7.18 -10.58
CA ARG A 65 5.28 -7.59 -11.78
C ARG A 65 4.33 -7.74 -12.97
N ASP A 66 3.21 -8.43 -12.78
CA ASP A 66 2.25 -8.70 -13.85
C ASP A 66 1.70 -7.40 -14.44
N ILE A 67 1.29 -6.44 -13.60
CA ILE A 67 0.77 -5.16 -14.09
C ILE A 67 1.87 -4.28 -14.70
N SER A 68 3.11 -4.35 -14.18
CA SER A 68 4.25 -3.63 -14.73
C SER A 68 4.58 -4.14 -16.14
N GLU A 69 4.62 -5.45 -16.34
CA GLU A 69 4.88 -6.05 -17.66
C GLU A 69 3.72 -5.79 -18.64
N ALA A 70 2.47 -5.91 -18.19
CA ALA A 70 1.31 -5.57 -19.02
C ALA A 70 1.33 -4.09 -19.45
N TRP A 71 1.65 -3.17 -18.54
CA TRP A 71 1.75 -1.75 -18.85
C TRP A 71 2.86 -1.48 -19.86
N LYS A 72 4.03 -2.10 -19.68
CA LYS A 72 5.17 -2.01 -20.60
C LYS A 72 4.83 -2.51 -22.00
N ALA A 73 4.17 -3.66 -22.12
CA ALA A 73 3.78 -4.22 -23.41
C ALA A 73 2.80 -3.31 -24.18
N LEU A 74 1.94 -2.57 -23.46
CA LEU A 74 0.96 -1.65 -24.05
C LEU A 74 1.53 -0.28 -24.40
N HIS A 75 2.56 0.20 -23.69
CA HIS A 75 2.99 1.61 -23.77
C HIS A 75 4.47 1.82 -24.05
N LEU A 76 5.31 0.78 -24.03
CA LEU A 76 6.68 0.92 -24.53
C LEU A 76 6.65 0.92 -26.06
N PRO A 77 7.23 1.93 -26.73
CA PRO A 77 7.36 1.89 -28.17
C PRO A 77 8.23 0.67 -28.54
N ASN A 78 7.68 -0.23 -29.36
CA ASN A 78 8.51 -1.19 -30.08
C ASN A 78 9.59 -0.41 -30.84
N LYS A 79 10.87 -0.58 -30.51
CA LYS A 79 11.98 -0.06 -31.33
C LYS A 79 13.10 -1.09 -31.46
N PRO A 80 13.79 -1.16 -32.62
CA PRO A 80 13.54 -0.52 -33.92
C PRO A 80 13.23 -1.54 -35.04
N GLN A 81 12.63 -1.08 -36.15
CA GLN A 81 12.79 -1.76 -37.43
C GLN A 81 14.27 -1.68 -37.81
N ALA A 82 14.91 -2.84 -37.95
CA ALA A 82 16.26 -2.94 -38.45
C ALA A 82 16.33 -2.35 -39.86
N ILE A 83 17.30 -1.45 -40.08
CA ILE A 83 17.76 -1.05 -41.42
C ILE A 83 18.81 -2.07 -41.84
#